data_AF-A0A7C4LR34-F1
#
_entry.id   AF-A0A7C4LR34-F1
#
_cell.length_a   1.000
_cell.length_b   1.000
_cell.length_c   1.000
_cell.angle_alpha   90.00
_cell.angle_beta   90.00
_cell.angle_gamma   90.00
#
_symmetry.space_group_name_H-M   'P 1'
#
loop_
_entity.id
_entity.type
_entity.pdbx_description
1 polymer ?
#
loop_
_entity_poly.entity_id
_entity_poly.type
_entity_poly.pdbx_seq_one_letter_code
_entity_poly.pdbx_strand_id
1 'polypeptide(L)'
;MRAAIFRNRNLANVGAMAGRWPWARTVALGCSPARFPLTPCLRPPGERWAGRGRGRQAPLSLGERLPRKLVSRLATPEPRKSRRKEALISWPSRPGTNLSLLTSAPTTRGFMGRETRSPVLEVIESRDFTRRRQRCFPLPKGEGSRVRGKGVFDKTTFSPAPPLPCSPVPPSNFQLLASNFFLLALLLFVSGCRPPAPPPAAELLVQFTCDTRGRLVPCGCFSGQYGGLTRLMTVLRELPGAGASGVRVDVGDAIGGVEDYHVMEYRRILQAYALMDYDAVNLGHREARLPLSVLRNLKATSPVPLISANLLDKTTGKPFLDPYRLVQHNGLKVAVVGVLDPRGGLGEQLGAGLAVERMESALARVLPEVRARADVVILLAFTDEDTLAALARDFYEADIILGGKVRQPAQKLEKANRSLVYFTTNEARTLGLLRARFEGRGRLTPLENDILFLKDTIPEDAQIIALAKAYRQEARQARLDVDSPERLQENLVPGVKSVSAYVGSEACLECHPTSAATWQKSAHSHAFRTLVNVGADADPKCIECHTVGFGTATGYRRMFGSVKLVDVGCESCHGPGSLHVRQHKGDKTVAFKFRPLGAGDCQKCHYGEFSRPFDWDQFWPAVAHGKEPPKPKPVL
;
A
#
# COMPACT_ATOMS: atom_id res chain seq x y z
N MET A 1 -28.46 2.14 -48.16
CA MET A 1 -28.71 1.77 -49.58
C MET A 1 -27.95 0.49 -49.87
N ARG A 2 -28.65 -0.49 -50.43
CA ARG A 2 -28.10 -1.78 -50.89
C ARG A 2 -27.19 -1.59 -52.10
N ALA A 3 -26.15 -2.41 -52.19
CA ALA A 3 -25.64 -3.11 -53.39
C ALA A 3 -24.26 -3.70 -53.03
N ALA A 4 -23.83 -4.89 -53.41
CA ALA A 4 -24.36 -6.00 -54.19
C ALA A 4 -23.25 -7.09 -54.16
N ILE A 5 -23.55 -8.40 -54.00
CA ILE A 5 -23.48 -9.43 -55.09
C ILE A 5 -22.02 -9.84 -55.42
N PHE A 6 -21.54 -11.11 -55.48
CA PHE A 6 -22.10 -12.47 -55.37
C PHE A 6 -20.96 -13.48 -55.66
N ARG A 7 -21.29 -14.78 -55.52
CA ARG A 7 -20.62 -16.01 -56.02
C ARG A 7 -19.48 -16.56 -55.15
N ASN A 8 -19.31 -17.87 -54.94
CA ASN A 8 -20.08 -19.13 -55.05
C ASN A 8 -19.02 -20.20 -54.67
N ARG A 9 -19.17 -20.98 -53.59
CA ARG A 9 -19.64 -22.39 -53.57
C ARG A 9 -18.96 -23.34 -54.57
N ASN A 10 -18.15 -24.28 -54.06
CA ASN A 10 -18.39 -25.75 -54.08
C ASN A 10 -17.16 -26.48 -53.47
N LEU A 11 -17.33 -27.20 -52.36
CA LEU A 11 -17.53 -28.67 -52.23
C LEU A 11 -16.25 -29.48 -52.56
N ALA A 12 -15.59 -30.05 -51.54
CA ALA A 12 -15.69 -31.45 -51.07
C ALA A 12 -14.72 -32.37 -51.86
N ASN A 13 -13.99 -33.39 -51.37
CA ASN A 13 -13.83 -34.08 -50.08
C ASN A 13 -12.65 -35.11 -50.26
N VAL A 14 -12.13 -35.65 -49.15
CA VAL A 14 -11.39 -36.94 -48.98
C VAL A 14 -9.92 -37.10 -49.45
N GLY A 15 -9.08 -37.66 -48.57
CA GLY A 15 -7.94 -38.51 -48.97
C GLY A 15 -6.79 -38.60 -47.96
N ALA A 16 -6.82 -39.60 -47.07
CA ALA A 16 -5.66 -40.05 -46.30
C ALA A 16 -4.88 -41.12 -47.09
N MET A 17 -3.53 -41.17 -46.97
CA MET A 17 -2.72 -42.39 -46.74
C MET A 17 -1.21 -42.15 -46.95
N ALA A 18 -0.45 -43.03 -46.31
CA ALA A 18 0.99 -43.05 -46.07
C ALA A 18 1.89 -43.34 -47.31
N GLY A 19 3.20 -43.08 -47.18
CA GLY A 19 4.23 -43.60 -48.11
C GLY A 19 5.64 -43.14 -47.78
N ARG A 20 6.62 -44.05 -47.87
CA ARG A 20 8.00 -43.99 -47.36
C ARG A 20 9.05 -43.81 -48.49
N TRP A 21 10.17 -43.11 -48.19
CA TRP A 21 11.57 -43.27 -48.68
C TRP A 21 11.93 -42.77 -50.12
N PRO A 22 13.22 -42.56 -50.54
CA PRO A 22 14.55 -42.66 -49.88
C PRO A 22 15.59 -41.52 -50.17
N TRP A 23 16.83 -41.77 -49.69
CA TRP A 23 18.18 -41.15 -49.71
C TRP A 23 18.65 -40.38 -51.00
N ALA A 24 19.72 -39.55 -51.08
CA ALA A 24 20.99 -39.46 -50.34
C ALA A 24 21.83 -38.18 -50.68
N ARG A 25 22.76 -37.82 -49.76
CA ARG A 25 24.08 -37.12 -49.89
C ARG A 25 24.08 -35.61 -50.29
N THR A 26 24.78 -34.69 -49.61
CA THR A 26 26.26 -34.66 -49.39
C THR A 26 26.67 -33.58 -48.35
N VAL A 27 27.49 -34.01 -47.38
CA VAL A 27 28.66 -33.40 -46.69
C VAL A 27 28.78 -31.87 -46.41
N ALA A 28 28.78 -31.56 -45.11
CA ALA A 28 29.66 -30.71 -44.27
C ALA A 28 30.18 -29.33 -44.72
N LEU A 29 29.97 -28.32 -43.85
CA LEU A 29 31.04 -27.51 -43.21
C LEU A 29 30.48 -26.66 -42.03
N GLY A 30 31.21 -26.73 -40.90
CA GLY A 30 31.26 -25.96 -39.64
C GLY A 30 30.26 -24.86 -39.27
N CYS A 31 29.71 -24.95 -38.04
CA CYS A 31 30.00 -24.06 -36.88
C CYS A 31 28.95 -24.21 -35.76
N SER A 32 29.38 -24.64 -34.57
CA SER A 32 28.57 -24.75 -33.34
C SER A 32 28.43 -23.41 -32.59
N PRO A 33 27.32 -23.20 -31.85
CA PRO A 33 27.30 -22.37 -30.65
C PRO A 33 27.15 -23.20 -29.38
N ALA A 34 27.89 -22.78 -28.34
CA ALA A 34 27.98 -23.40 -27.03
C ALA A 34 26.68 -23.27 -26.20
N ARG A 35 26.39 -24.31 -25.40
CA ARG A 35 25.46 -24.31 -24.25
C ARG A 35 26.22 -24.75 -23.00
N PHE A 36 26.11 -23.98 -21.93
CA PHE A 36 26.59 -24.32 -20.59
C PHE A 36 25.56 -25.18 -19.84
N PRO A 37 25.96 -26.23 -19.09
CA PRO A 37 25.10 -26.93 -18.14
C PRO A 37 25.40 -26.54 -16.68
N LEU A 38 24.34 -26.46 -15.88
CA LEU A 38 24.38 -26.34 -14.41
C LEU A 38 24.54 -27.74 -13.79
N THR A 39 25.47 -27.87 -12.85
CA THR A 39 25.73 -29.08 -12.06
C THR A 39 25.17 -28.92 -10.64
N PRO A 40 24.56 -29.97 -10.02
CA PRO A 40 24.22 -29.98 -8.61
C PRO A 40 25.29 -30.72 -7.78
N CYS A 41 25.64 -30.19 -6.60
CA CYS A 41 26.56 -30.85 -5.66
C CYS A 41 25.82 -31.78 -4.68
N LEU A 42 26.38 -32.99 -4.58
CA LEU A 42 25.97 -34.14 -3.78
C LEU A 42 26.31 -33.99 -2.28
N ARG A 43 25.48 -34.60 -1.42
CA ARG A 43 25.79 -34.95 -0.01
C ARG A 43 26.47 -36.34 0.06
N PRO A 44 27.34 -36.62 1.05
CA PRO A 44 27.82 -37.97 1.30
C PRO A 44 26.94 -38.74 2.32
N PRO A 45 27.02 -40.10 2.37
CA PRO A 45 26.16 -40.95 3.19
C PRO A 45 26.84 -41.57 4.42
N GLY A 46 26.01 -42.03 5.38
CA GLY A 46 26.30 -43.19 6.24
C GLY A 46 26.52 -42.92 7.74
N GLU A 47 25.56 -43.30 8.59
CA GLU A 47 25.66 -44.48 9.50
C GLU A 47 24.48 -44.58 10.48
N ARG A 48 23.96 -45.80 10.66
CA ARG A 48 22.94 -46.19 11.65
C ARG A 48 23.63 -46.85 12.84
N TRP A 49 23.36 -46.43 14.07
CA TRP A 49 23.47 -47.29 15.27
C TRP A 49 22.34 -46.99 16.25
N ALA A 50 21.76 -48.08 16.79
CA ALA A 50 20.75 -48.08 17.84
C ALA A 50 21.42 -48.06 19.23
N GLY A 51 20.76 -47.51 20.26
CA GLY A 51 21.21 -47.71 21.65
C GLY A 51 20.60 -46.77 22.68
N ARG A 52 20.00 -47.36 23.72
CA ARG A 52 19.40 -46.72 24.91
C ARG A 52 20.47 -46.03 25.77
N GLY A 53 20.11 -44.99 26.52
CA GLY A 53 20.98 -44.49 27.60
C GLY A 53 20.42 -43.28 28.34
N ARG A 54 20.54 -43.29 29.67
CA ARG A 54 19.88 -42.39 30.63
C ARG A 54 20.72 -41.13 30.90
N GLY A 55 20.04 -40.03 31.19
CA GLY A 55 20.25 -39.21 32.40
C GLY A 55 21.59 -38.49 32.67
N ARG A 56 21.44 -37.14 32.76
CA ARG A 56 21.95 -36.20 33.79
C ARG A 56 23.26 -35.42 33.55
N GLN A 57 23.12 -34.10 33.80
CA GLN A 57 24.06 -33.08 34.30
C GLN A 57 25.17 -32.61 33.33
N ALA A 58 25.66 -31.36 33.32
CA ALA A 58 25.30 -30.01 33.79
C ALA A 58 26.44 -29.08 33.22
N PRO A 59 26.34 -27.74 33.25
CA PRO A 59 26.82 -26.83 32.19
C PRO A 59 28.20 -26.20 32.43
N LEU A 60 28.77 -25.59 31.38
CA LEU A 60 29.85 -24.60 31.48
C LEU A 60 29.51 -23.33 30.68
N SER A 61 29.88 -22.22 31.30
CA SER A 61 29.49 -20.80 31.14
C SER A 61 30.53 -19.96 30.40
N LEU A 62 30.11 -18.82 29.81
CA LEU A 62 30.79 -17.49 29.72
C LEU A 62 30.01 -16.68 28.64
N GLY A 63 29.27 -15.60 28.89
CA GLY A 63 29.57 -14.26 29.48
C GLY A 63 29.23 -13.22 28.37
N GLU A 64 28.61 -12.05 28.52
CA GLU A 64 28.19 -11.20 29.63
C GLU A 64 27.05 -10.22 29.20
N ARG A 65 26.13 -9.98 30.15
CA ARG A 65 25.51 -8.71 30.62
C ARG A 65 24.83 -7.69 29.67
N LEU A 66 23.52 -7.53 29.88
CA LEU A 66 22.78 -6.26 29.85
C LEU A 66 22.01 -6.09 31.19
N PRO A 67 21.85 -4.87 31.74
CA PRO A 67 21.36 -4.67 33.10
C PRO A 67 19.82 -4.72 33.21
N ARG A 68 19.32 -5.50 34.18
CA ARG A 68 17.94 -5.46 34.70
C ARG A 68 17.87 -4.48 35.88
N LYS A 69 16.93 -3.52 35.85
CA LYS A 69 16.19 -3.03 37.04
C LYS A 69 14.86 -2.39 36.62
N LEU A 70 13.75 -3.15 36.72
CA LEU A 70 12.53 -2.83 37.48
C LEU A 70 11.40 -3.82 37.10
N VAL A 71 11.41 -5.01 37.71
CA VAL A 71 10.20 -5.85 37.83
C VAL A 71 10.19 -6.39 39.26
N SER A 72 9.48 -5.72 40.15
CA SER A 72 8.94 -6.32 41.36
C SER A 72 7.85 -5.45 41.94
N ARG A 73 6.61 -5.76 41.57
CA ARG A 73 5.39 -5.71 42.40
C ARG A 73 4.21 -5.98 41.49
N LEU A 74 3.67 -7.19 41.59
CA LEU A 74 2.25 -7.48 41.72
C LEU A 74 2.13 -9.00 41.72
N ALA A 75 1.88 -9.52 42.92
CA ALA A 75 1.53 -10.91 43.15
C ALA A 75 0.21 -11.22 42.44
N THR A 76 0.19 -12.35 41.73
CA THR A 76 -1.01 -12.96 41.17
C THR A 76 -1.88 -13.55 42.27
N PRO A 77 -3.20 -13.34 42.26
CA PRO A 77 -4.14 -14.29 42.86
C PRO A 77 -4.74 -15.21 41.77
N GLU A 78 -4.80 -16.50 42.10
CA GLU A 78 -5.46 -17.57 41.34
C GLU A 78 -6.93 -17.25 40.99
N PRO A 79 -7.47 -17.80 39.89
CA PRO A 79 -8.88 -17.61 39.55
C PRO A 79 -9.77 -18.57 40.35
N ARG A 80 -10.58 -18.01 41.26
CA ARG A 80 -11.74 -18.68 41.86
C ARG A 80 -12.78 -18.99 40.77
N LYS A 81 -13.07 -20.29 40.60
CA LYS A 81 -14.23 -20.79 39.86
C LYS A 81 -15.52 -20.18 40.44
N SER A 82 -16.28 -19.43 39.64
CA SER A 82 -17.67 -19.10 39.96
C SER A 82 -18.59 -19.73 38.93
N ARG A 83 -19.39 -20.70 39.40
CA ARG A 83 -20.61 -21.17 38.74
C ARG A 83 -21.59 -20.00 38.71
N ARG A 84 -22.09 -19.63 37.53
CA ARG A 84 -23.34 -18.86 37.43
C ARG A 84 -24.37 -19.65 36.64
N LYS A 85 -25.51 -19.80 37.31
CA LYS A 85 -26.74 -20.46 36.89
C LYS A 85 -27.33 -19.78 35.67
N GLU A 86 -27.88 -20.60 34.79
CA GLU A 86 -28.81 -20.25 33.73
C GLU A 86 -30.01 -19.50 34.30
N ALA A 87 -30.38 -18.39 33.66
CA ALA A 87 -31.69 -17.77 33.80
C ALA A 87 -32.28 -17.63 32.41
N LEU A 88 -33.19 -18.57 32.10
CA LEU A 88 -34.14 -18.52 31.00
C LEU A 88 -35.03 -17.29 31.16
N ILE A 89 -35.06 -16.41 30.15
CA ILE A 89 -36.13 -15.41 30.01
C ILE A 89 -36.75 -15.61 28.62
N SER A 90 -37.90 -16.25 28.64
CA SER A 90 -38.86 -16.40 27.56
C SER A 90 -39.55 -15.06 27.24
N TRP A 91 -39.64 -14.71 25.96
CA TRP A 91 -40.55 -13.66 25.48
C TRP A 91 -41.78 -14.31 24.83
N PRO A 92 -43.01 -13.95 25.22
CA PRO A 92 -44.22 -14.45 24.58
C PRO A 92 -44.53 -13.69 23.30
N SER A 93 -45.17 -14.41 22.38
CA SER A 93 -45.63 -13.98 21.06
C SER A 93 -47.11 -13.58 21.07
N ARG A 94 -47.53 -12.87 20.00
CA ARG A 94 -48.88 -12.68 19.40
C ARG A 94 -49.57 -11.33 19.69
N PRO A 95 -50.64 -10.96 18.93
CA PRO A 95 -50.83 -10.99 17.46
C PRO A 95 -51.40 -9.65 16.91
N GLY A 96 -51.52 -9.53 15.59
CA GLY A 96 -51.83 -8.27 14.90
C GLY A 96 -53.30 -7.92 14.67
N THR A 97 -53.51 -6.92 13.82
CA THR A 97 -54.78 -6.58 13.16
C THR A 97 -54.51 -5.89 11.81
N ASN A 98 -55.18 -6.42 10.77
CA ASN A 98 -55.44 -5.75 9.50
C ASN A 98 -56.44 -4.59 9.70
N LEU A 99 -56.34 -3.53 8.90
CA LEU A 99 -57.47 -3.00 8.12
C LEU A 99 -56.97 -2.06 7.01
N SER A 100 -57.80 -1.94 5.99
CA SER A 100 -57.52 -1.56 4.61
C SER A 100 -58.21 -0.25 4.18
N LEU A 101 -57.84 0.25 2.98
CA LEU A 101 -58.61 1.15 2.08
C LEU A 101 -58.62 2.66 2.47
N LEU A 102 -58.46 3.68 1.61
CA LEU A 102 -58.95 3.93 0.23
C LEU A 102 -58.26 5.18 -0.39
N THR A 103 -58.36 5.28 -1.74
CA THR A 103 -58.39 6.49 -2.62
C THR A 103 -57.13 7.37 -2.75
N SER A 104 -56.71 7.90 -3.91
CA SER A 104 -57.30 8.11 -5.25
C SER A 104 -56.21 8.57 -6.24
N ALA A 105 -56.29 8.13 -7.50
CA ALA A 105 -55.60 8.76 -8.65
C ALA A 105 -56.43 9.94 -9.21
N PRO A 106 -55.83 10.86 -10.00
CA PRO A 106 -55.99 10.85 -11.47
C PRO A 106 -54.67 11.18 -12.23
N THR A 107 -54.24 10.42 -13.25
CA THR A 107 -54.47 10.57 -14.71
C THR A 107 -54.18 11.93 -15.36
N THR A 108 -53.19 11.95 -16.28
CA THR A 108 -53.25 12.37 -17.73
C THR A 108 -51.88 12.08 -18.39
N ARG A 109 -51.75 11.13 -19.35
CA ARG A 109 -51.66 11.32 -20.84
C ARG A 109 -50.94 12.63 -21.24
N GLY A 110 -49.88 12.70 -22.04
CA GLY A 110 -49.29 11.81 -23.04
C GLY A 110 -49.25 12.55 -24.39
N PHE A 111 -48.09 12.74 -25.03
CA PHE A 111 -47.99 13.02 -26.48
C PHE A 111 -46.59 12.69 -27.03
N MET A 112 -46.58 11.95 -28.15
CA MET A 112 -45.46 11.63 -29.03
C MET A 112 -45.20 12.78 -30.02
N GLY A 113 -43.98 12.86 -30.60
CA GLY A 113 -43.85 13.29 -32.01
C GLY A 113 -42.59 14.07 -32.44
N ARG A 114 -41.62 13.32 -32.98
CA ARG A 114 -40.82 13.54 -34.21
C ARG A 114 -40.06 14.86 -34.52
N GLU A 115 -38.76 14.64 -34.78
CA GLU A 115 -37.94 15.03 -35.95
C GLU A 115 -38.18 16.37 -36.66
N THR A 116 -37.13 17.21 -36.72
CA THR A 116 -36.73 17.92 -37.94
C THR A 116 -35.19 18.06 -38.03
N ARG A 117 -34.72 18.08 -39.29
CA ARG A 117 -33.33 18.05 -39.76
C ARG A 117 -32.61 19.41 -39.64
N SER A 118 -31.27 19.36 -39.79
CA SER A 118 -30.28 20.43 -39.96
C SER A 118 -30.69 21.62 -40.86
N PRO A 119 -29.91 22.71 -40.81
CA PRO A 119 -28.92 22.85 -41.88
C PRO A 119 -27.50 23.26 -41.45
N VAL A 120 -26.59 22.92 -42.36
CA VAL A 120 -25.20 23.33 -42.56
C VAL A 120 -25.08 24.85 -42.72
N LEU A 121 -23.97 25.43 -42.23
CA LEU A 121 -23.30 26.68 -42.63
C LEU A 121 -22.05 26.81 -41.74
N GLU A 122 -20.88 27.27 -42.12
CA GLU A 122 -20.23 27.49 -43.41
C GLU A 122 -18.74 27.69 -43.06
N VAL A 123 -17.86 27.17 -43.92
CA VAL A 123 -16.41 27.31 -43.83
C VAL A 123 -16.05 28.68 -44.37
N ILE A 124 -15.32 29.49 -43.60
CA ILE A 124 -14.62 30.67 -44.12
C ILE A 124 -13.12 30.41 -44.03
N GLU A 125 -12.54 30.17 -45.21
CA GLU A 125 -11.12 30.29 -45.48
C GLU A 125 -10.71 31.77 -45.48
N SER A 126 -9.58 32.09 -44.86
CA SER A 126 -8.75 33.21 -45.31
C SER A 126 -7.29 32.78 -45.33
N ARG A 127 -6.73 32.81 -46.53
CA ARG A 127 -5.38 32.44 -46.93
C ARG A 127 -4.32 33.48 -46.56
N ASP A 128 -3.11 32.95 -46.46
CA ASP A 128 -1.81 33.51 -46.85
C ASP A 128 -1.21 34.69 -46.07
N PHE A 129 -0.22 34.35 -45.23
CA PHE A 129 1.04 35.10 -45.22
C PHE A 129 2.25 34.16 -45.11
N THR A 130 3.26 34.47 -45.90
CA THR A 130 4.36 33.64 -46.35
C THR A 130 5.46 33.45 -45.30
N ARG A 131 5.92 32.20 -45.12
CA ARG A 131 7.15 31.86 -44.37
C ARG A 131 8.39 32.02 -45.26
N ARG A 132 9.29 32.94 -44.90
CA ARG A 132 10.71 32.88 -45.26
C ARG A 132 11.46 32.07 -44.20
N ARG A 133 12.12 30.97 -44.61
CA ARG A 133 13.17 30.26 -43.86
C ARG A 133 14.54 30.65 -44.44
N GLN A 134 15.44 31.13 -43.60
CA GLN A 134 16.90 31.12 -43.82
C GLN A 134 17.48 30.22 -42.71
N ARG A 135 17.95 29.02 -43.04
CA ARG A 135 19.26 28.60 -43.60
C ARG A 135 20.36 28.50 -42.55
N CYS A 136 20.76 27.25 -42.35
CA CYS A 136 21.93 26.77 -41.65
C CYS A 136 23.24 27.36 -42.21
N PHE A 137 24.24 27.51 -41.36
CA PHE A 137 25.64 27.69 -41.75
C PHE A 137 26.51 26.56 -41.18
N PRO A 138 27.50 26.06 -41.94
CA PRO A 138 28.42 25.02 -41.50
C PRO A 138 29.75 25.56 -40.93
N LEU A 139 30.43 24.69 -40.19
CA LEU A 139 31.82 24.76 -39.73
C LEU A 139 32.83 24.72 -40.90
N PRO A 140 34.09 25.12 -40.64
CA PRO A 140 35.25 24.49 -41.26
C PRO A 140 36.23 23.87 -40.24
N LYS A 141 36.93 22.83 -40.69
CA LYS A 141 38.10 22.15 -40.08
C LYS A 141 39.34 22.31 -41.00
N GLY A 142 40.52 22.25 -40.38
CA GLY A 142 41.84 21.93 -40.99
C GLY A 142 42.75 23.15 -41.22
N GLU A 143 44.07 23.16 -41.02
CA GLU A 143 45.10 22.12 -40.74
C GLU A 143 46.46 22.80 -40.42
N GLY A 144 47.32 22.10 -39.64
CA GLY A 144 48.81 22.12 -39.66
C GLY A 144 49.57 23.36 -39.12
N SER A 145 50.82 23.31 -38.60
CA SER A 145 51.67 22.31 -37.96
C SER A 145 53.01 22.98 -37.56
N ARG A 146 53.55 22.62 -36.38
CA ARG A 146 54.98 22.48 -35.95
C ARG A 146 55.95 23.67 -35.67
N VAL A 147 56.55 23.57 -34.45
CA VAL A 147 58.00 23.70 -34.04
C VAL A 147 58.54 25.15 -33.92
N ARG A 148 59.30 25.66 -32.92
CA ARG A 148 60.17 25.30 -31.75
C ARG A 148 60.26 26.62 -30.91
N GLY A 149 60.59 26.75 -29.62
CA GLY A 149 61.04 25.87 -28.55
C GLY A 149 61.52 26.69 -27.32
N LYS A 150 61.66 25.97 -26.19
CA LYS A 150 62.56 26.14 -25.01
C LYS A 150 62.34 27.23 -23.93
N GLY A 151 62.37 26.73 -22.68
CA GLY A 151 62.69 27.43 -21.40
C GLY A 151 61.51 27.43 -20.41
N VAL A 152 61.18 26.36 -19.66
CA VAL A 152 61.83 25.70 -18.49
C VAL A 152 61.94 26.58 -17.22
N PHE A 153 61.06 26.28 -16.24
CA PHE A 153 61.15 26.17 -14.76
C PHE A 153 61.90 27.25 -13.94
N ASP A 154 61.66 27.54 -12.65
CA ASP A 154 60.62 27.32 -11.63
C ASP A 154 61.18 27.93 -10.31
N LYS A 155 60.31 28.31 -9.37
CA LYS A 155 60.47 28.34 -7.90
C LYS A 155 61.49 29.24 -7.15
N THR A 156 60.89 30.16 -6.37
CA THR A 156 60.96 30.37 -4.90
C THR A 156 62.28 30.60 -4.13
N THR A 157 62.20 31.64 -3.28
CA THR A 157 62.74 31.85 -1.90
C THR A 157 64.25 31.91 -1.67
N PHE A 158 64.72 33.01 -1.06
CA PHE A 158 65.32 33.06 0.30
C PHE A 158 65.87 34.48 0.61
N SER A 159 65.90 34.83 1.89
CA SER A 159 66.58 36.02 2.46
C SER A 159 67.80 35.56 3.26
N PRO A 160 68.86 36.38 3.40
CA PRO A 160 69.35 36.71 4.76
C PRO A 160 69.91 38.15 4.92
N ALA A 161 70.13 38.56 6.18
CA ALA A 161 70.69 39.84 6.68
C ALA A 161 72.14 39.65 7.27
N PRO A 162 72.78 40.55 8.08
CA PRO A 162 73.00 42.02 8.14
C PRO A 162 74.54 42.37 8.22
N PRO A 163 75.08 43.58 8.64
CA PRO A 163 75.17 44.05 10.05
C PRO A 163 75.15 45.60 10.32
N LEU A 164 75.24 45.94 11.62
CA LEU A 164 75.07 47.20 12.42
C LEU A 164 76.36 48.09 12.54
N PRO A 165 76.53 49.09 13.47
CA PRO A 165 75.61 50.00 14.22
C PRO A 165 76.08 51.51 14.25
N CYS A 166 75.22 52.41 14.75
CA CYS A 166 75.63 53.62 15.50
C CYS A 166 74.61 53.94 16.60
N SER A 167 75.10 54.20 17.81
CA SER A 167 74.37 54.32 19.08
C SER A 167 73.64 55.66 19.27
N PRO A 168 72.51 55.72 20.02
CA PRO A 168 71.97 56.96 20.56
C PRO A 168 72.03 57.07 22.09
N VAL A 169 71.91 58.33 22.51
CA VAL A 169 71.87 58.95 23.86
C VAL A 169 70.62 58.52 24.67
N PRO A 170 70.66 58.44 26.02
CA PRO A 170 69.50 58.01 26.81
C PRO A 170 68.54 59.19 27.12
N PRO A 171 67.21 58.97 27.10
CA PRO A 171 66.26 59.86 27.76
C PRO A 171 65.83 59.33 29.14
N SER A 172 65.26 60.26 29.91
CA SER A 172 64.94 60.23 31.33
C SER A 172 63.74 59.36 31.71
N ASN A 173 63.81 58.83 32.94
CA ASN A 173 62.84 57.95 33.59
C ASN A 173 61.55 58.69 34.00
N PHE A 174 60.55 58.85 33.11
CA PHE A 174 59.21 59.31 33.52
C PHE A 174 58.03 58.81 32.65
N GLN A 175 58.12 57.62 32.04
CA GLN A 175 57.04 57.09 31.16
C GLN A 175 56.56 55.65 31.46
N LEU A 176 56.96 55.03 32.57
CA LEU A 176 56.69 53.60 32.82
C LEU A 176 55.37 53.26 33.56
N LEU A 177 54.57 54.25 33.98
CA LEU A 177 53.30 53.98 34.68
C LEU A 177 52.04 54.15 33.82
N ALA A 178 52.10 54.86 32.68
CA ALA A 178 50.94 55.05 31.79
C ALA A 178 50.79 53.95 30.73
N SER A 179 51.88 53.25 30.37
CA SER A 179 51.88 52.22 29.30
C SER A 179 51.25 50.90 29.75
N ASN A 180 51.34 50.57 31.05
CA ASN A 180 50.78 49.31 31.58
C ASN A 180 49.26 49.33 31.77
N PHE A 181 48.63 50.51 31.91
CA PHE A 181 47.17 50.60 31.97
C PHE A 181 46.51 50.48 30.59
N PHE A 182 47.18 50.94 29.53
CA PHE A 182 46.64 50.85 28.16
C PHE A 182 46.71 49.41 27.62
N LEU A 183 47.80 48.67 27.91
CA LEU A 183 47.89 47.25 27.55
C LEU A 183 46.91 46.36 28.34
N LEU A 184 46.69 46.66 29.62
CA LEU A 184 45.75 45.89 30.45
C LEU A 184 44.28 46.18 30.07
N ALA A 185 43.96 47.42 29.70
CA ALA A 185 42.64 47.78 29.17
C ALA A 185 42.39 47.17 27.78
N LEU A 186 43.41 47.07 26.92
CA LEU A 186 43.30 46.42 25.61
C LEU A 186 43.10 44.90 25.74
N LEU A 187 43.75 44.24 26.71
CA LEU A 187 43.57 42.81 27.01
C LEU A 187 42.19 42.49 27.61
N LEU A 188 41.58 43.43 28.34
CA LEU A 188 40.22 43.30 28.86
C LEU A 188 39.15 43.50 27.78
N PHE A 189 39.40 44.30 26.74
CA PHE A 189 38.48 44.48 25.61
C PHE A 189 38.48 43.30 24.62
N VAL A 190 39.59 42.58 24.46
CA VAL A 190 39.65 41.40 23.57
C VAL A 190 39.06 40.14 24.21
N SER A 191 38.95 40.09 25.55
CA SER A 191 38.38 38.96 26.28
C SER A 191 36.84 38.96 26.33
N GLY A 192 36.18 40.02 25.85
CA GLY A 192 34.72 40.18 25.88
C GLY A 192 33.97 39.67 24.65
N CYS A 193 34.66 39.37 23.54
CA CYS A 193 34.05 38.88 22.31
C CYS A 193 34.11 37.35 22.23
N ARG A 194 33.53 36.64 23.20
CA ARG A 194 33.21 35.23 22.99
C ARG A 194 32.02 35.20 22.02
N PRO A 195 32.14 34.66 20.79
CA PRO A 195 30.98 34.52 19.91
C PRO A 195 29.90 33.77 20.71
N PRO A 196 28.63 34.19 20.64
CA PRO A 196 27.56 33.48 21.33
C PRO A 196 27.67 32.00 20.96
N ALA A 197 27.60 31.13 21.97
CA ALA A 197 27.61 29.69 21.72
C ALA A 197 26.58 29.41 20.61
N PRO A 198 26.95 28.67 19.54
CA PRO A 198 26.00 28.36 18.49
C PRO A 198 24.76 27.76 19.16
N PRO A 199 23.54 28.21 18.78
CA PRO A 199 22.33 27.67 19.37
C PRO A 199 22.40 26.14 19.26
N PRO A 200 22.01 25.40 20.31
CA PRO A 200 22.04 23.95 20.27
C PRO A 200 21.31 23.49 19.01
N ALA A 201 22.00 22.71 18.18
CA ALA A 201 21.50 22.33 16.87
C ALA A 201 20.13 21.66 17.01
N ALA A 202 19.10 22.25 16.42
CA ALA A 202 17.73 21.79 16.56
C ALA A 202 17.61 20.36 16.00
N GLU A 203 16.92 19.48 16.73
CA GLU A 203 16.65 18.12 16.26
C GLU A 203 15.27 18.07 15.59
N LEU A 204 15.22 17.36 14.45
CA LEU A 204 14.01 17.03 13.73
C LEU A 204 13.75 15.53 13.86
N LEU A 205 12.57 15.17 14.35
CA LEU A 205 12.05 13.81 14.29
C LEU A 205 10.95 13.74 13.24
N VAL A 206 11.10 12.84 12.26
CA VAL A 206 10.08 12.53 11.26
C VAL A 206 9.57 11.12 11.49
N GLN A 207 8.25 10.99 11.55
CA GLN A 207 7.55 9.74 11.76
C GLN A 207 6.62 9.54 10.58
N PHE A 208 6.74 8.42 9.87
CA PHE A 208 5.98 8.26 8.64
C PHE A 208 5.44 6.86 8.40
N THR A 209 4.28 6.83 7.77
CA THR A 209 3.62 5.63 7.27
C THR A 209 3.38 5.73 5.77
N CYS A 210 3.08 4.61 5.15
CA CYS A 210 2.64 4.56 3.77
C CYS A 210 1.86 3.27 3.53
N ASP A 211 1.00 3.28 2.52
CA ASP A 211 0.30 2.10 2.01
C ASP A 211 -0.53 1.44 3.12
N THR A 212 -1.18 2.24 3.98
CA THR A 212 -2.02 1.75 5.10
C THR A 212 -3.16 0.85 4.61
N ARG A 213 -3.63 1.02 3.37
CA ARG A 213 -4.52 0.10 2.67
C ARG A 213 -5.77 -0.33 3.46
N GLY A 214 -6.46 0.62 4.11
CA GLY A 214 -7.69 0.29 4.84
C GLY A 214 -7.46 -0.43 6.17
N ARG A 215 -6.25 -0.42 6.75
CA ARG A 215 -5.93 -1.21 7.96
C ARG A 215 -6.09 -0.43 9.27
N LEU A 216 -7.32 -0.14 9.67
CA LEU A 216 -7.60 0.35 11.04
C LEU A 216 -7.14 -0.64 12.11
N VAL A 217 -7.44 -1.91 11.87
CA VAL A 217 -7.09 -3.07 12.71
C VAL A 217 -6.33 -4.09 11.87
N PRO A 218 -5.56 -5.01 12.48
CA PRO A 218 -5.14 -6.23 11.81
C PRO A 218 -6.35 -6.96 11.22
N CYS A 219 -6.17 -7.70 10.11
CA CYS A 219 -7.24 -8.47 9.46
C CYS A 219 -8.00 -9.37 10.45
N GLY A 220 -7.30 -9.92 11.45
CA GLY A 220 -7.82 -10.90 12.41
C GLY A 220 -7.94 -12.31 11.82
N CYS A 221 -7.46 -12.50 10.59
CA CYS A 221 -7.67 -13.70 9.78
C CYS A 221 -6.81 -14.89 10.27
N PHE A 222 -5.71 -14.62 10.98
CA PHE A 222 -4.96 -15.61 11.76
C PHE A 222 -4.22 -14.95 12.94
N SER A 223 -3.77 -15.75 13.91
CA SER A 223 -2.97 -15.29 15.05
C SER A 223 -1.54 -14.90 14.64
N GLY A 224 -0.98 -13.83 15.20
CA GLY A 224 0.39 -13.40 14.88
C GLY A 224 0.48 -12.36 13.76
N GLN A 225 -0.65 -11.75 13.40
CA GLN A 225 -0.68 -10.69 12.41
C GLN A 225 -0.10 -9.38 12.95
N TYR A 226 0.71 -8.75 12.12
CA TYR A 226 1.32 -7.46 12.39
C TYR A 226 0.37 -6.33 11.99
N GLY A 227 0.64 -5.13 12.49
CA GLY A 227 0.06 -3.89 12.01
C GLY A 227 -1.26 -3.50 12.63
N GLY A 228 -2.00 -2.73 11.84
CA GLY A 228 -3.19 -2.00 12.27
C GLY A 228 -2.83 -0.65 12.88
N LEU A 229 -3.60 0.39 12.54
CA LEU A 229 -3.48 1.69 13.19
C LEU A 229 -3.72 1.61 14.71
N THR A 230 -4.42 0.57 15.19
CA THR A 230 -4.54 0.26 16.62
C THR A 230 -3.20 0.11 17.32
N ARG A 231 -2.26 -0.64 16.74
CA ARG A 231 -0.92 -0.84 17.32
C ARG A 231 -0.01 0.34 17.08
N LEU A 232 -0.17 1.00 15.93
CA LEU A 232 0.57 2.23 15.63
C LEU A 232 0.33 3.29 16.70
N MET A 233 -0.93 3.50 17.07
CA MET A 233 -1.31 4.45 18.12
C MET A 233 -0.64 4.14 19.47
N THR A 234 -0.60 2.87 19.86
CA THR A 234 0.13 2.42 21.06
C THR A 234 1.62 2.74 20.96
N VAL A 235 2.27 2.38 19.83
CA VAL A 235 3.69 2.67 19.62
C VAL A 235 3.98 4.16 19.71
N LEU A 236 3.22 5.00 19.00
CA LEU A 236 3.44 6.45 18.99
C LEU A 236 3.31 7.08 20.38
N ARG A 237 2.43 6.55 21.24
CA ARG A 237 2.27 7.00 22.63
C ARG A 237 3.40 6.54 23.54
N GLU A 238 3.98 5.38 23.27
CA GLU A 238 5.02 4.76 24.09
C GLU A 238 6.44 5.17 23.66
N LEU A 239 6.59 5.91 22.54
CA LEU A 239 7.89 6.42 22.11
C LEU A 239 8.51 7.35 23.19
N PRO A 240 9.74 7.08 23.65
CA PRO A 240 10.34 7.82 24.77
C PRO A 240 10.75 9.26 24.42
N GLY A 241 10.68 10.15 25.41
CA GLY A 241 11.26 11.51 25.37
C GLY A 241 10.68 12.43 24.30
N ALA A 242 11.53 13.22 23.64
CA ALA A 242 11.20 14.01 22.43
C ALA A 242 10.72 13.12 21.24
N GLY A 243 10.63 11.79 21.41
CA GLY A 243 9.98 10.86 20.49
C GLY A 243 8.46 11.01 20.38
N ALA A 244 7.81 11.63 21.36
CA ALA A 244 6.36 11.82 21.39
C ALA A 244 5.86 13.03 20.57
N SER A 245 6.75 13.96 20.21
CA SER A 245 6.45 15.12 19.35
C SER A 245 7.39 15.07 18.16
N GLY A 246 6.85 14.90 16.96
CA GLY A 246 7.60 14.77 15.71
C GLY A 246 6.71 15.17 14.54
N VAL A 247 7.32 15.45 13.39
CA VAL A 247 6.56 15.68 12.16
C VAL A 247 6.01 14.35 11.68
N ARG A 248 4.68 14.17 11.72
CA ARG A 248 3.98 12.92 11.42
C ARG A 248 3.30 12.99 10.08
N VAL A 249 3.63 12.09 9.17
CA VAL A 249 3.16 12.16 7.78
C VAL A 249 2.81 10.79 7.20
N ASP A 250 1.85 10.77 6.28
CA ASP A 250 1.58 9.58 5.47
C ASP A 250 1.91 9.85 4.00
N VAL A 251 2.69 8.96 3.38
CA VAL A 251 3.20 9.14 2.00
C VAL A 251 2.13 8.87 0.94
N GLY A 252 1.04 8.17 1.27
CA GLY A 252 -0.09 7.90 0.37
C GLY A 252 -0.48 6.43 0.28
N ASP A 253 -1.54 6.15 -0.48
CA ASP A 253 -2.19 4.84 -0.61
C ASP A 253 -2.75 4.32 0.72
N ALA A 254 -3.30 5.21 1.55
CA ALA A 254 -3.90 4.81 2.82
C ALA A 254 -5.29 4.16 2.65
N ILE A 255 -6.05 4.47 1.59
CA ILE A 255 -7.34 3.86 1.26
C ILE A 255 -7.18 2.41 0.77
N GLY A 256 -8.15 1.55 1.07
CA GLY A 256 -8.15 0.15 0.61
C GLY A 256 -8.54 -0.04 -0.87
N GLY A 257 -9.36 0.85 -1.43
CA GLY A 257 -9.92 0.74 -2.78
C GLY A 257 -10.90 1.87 -3.11
N VAL A 258 -11.73 1.69 -4.13
CA VAL A 258 -12.64 2.74 -4.65
C VAL A 258 -14.11 2.57 -4.29
N GLU A 259 -14.48 1.39 -3.78
CA GLU A 259 -15.85 1.13 -3.34
C GLU A 259 -16.29 2.07 -2.19
N ASP A 260 -17.59 2.28 -2.07
CA ASP A 260 -18.19 3.13 -1.03
C ASP A 260 -17.77 2.75 0.39
N TYR A 261 -17.67 1.46 0.73
CA TYR A 261 -17.18 0.99 2.02
C TYR A 261 -15.69 1.26 2.24
N HIS A 262 -14.87 1.34 1.18
CA HIS A 262 -13.48 1.78 1.30
C HIS A 262 -13.41 3.27 1.63
N VAL A 263 -14.28 4.09 1.03
CA VAL A 263 -14.39 5.51 1.34
C VAL A 263 -14.89 5.73 2.79
N MET A 264 -15.85 4.92 3.24
CA MET A 264 -16.32 4.92 4.64
C MET A 264 -15.18 4.62 5.62
N GLU A 265 -14.41 3.57 5.35
CA GLU A 265 -13.27 3.22 6.19
C GLU A 265 -12.16 4.27 6.13
N TYR A 266 -11.88 4.83 4.95
CA TYR A 266 -10.87 5.86 4.80
C TYR A 266 -11.18 7.10 5.63
N ARG A 267 -12.46 7.50 5.72
CA ARG A 267 -12.89 8.57 6.65
C ARG A 267 -12.49 8.27 8.10
N ARG A 268 -12.56 7.00 8.53
CA ARG A 268 -12.12 6.58 9.87
C ARG A 268 -10.61 6.52 10.00
N ILE A 269 -9.89 6.19 8.93
CA ILE A 269 -8.42 6.26 8.89
C ILE A 269 -7.94 7.71 9.03
N LEU A 270 -8.57 8.66 8.34
CA LEU A 270 -8.25 10.08 8.49
C LEU A 270 -8.53 10.58 9.92
N GLN A 271 -9.61 10.09 10.56
CA GLN A 271 -9.86 10.33 11.99
C GLN A 271 -8.77 9.72 12.89
N ALA A 272 -8.30 8.51 12.59
CA ALA A 272 -7.20 7.88 13.31
C ALA A 272 -5.90 8.68 13.18
N TYR A 273 -5.56 9.14 11.97
CA TYR A 273 -4.40 10.01 11.74
C TYR A 273 -4.50 11.33 12.51
N ALA A 274 -5.68 11.94 12.58
CA ALA A 274 -5.90 13.12 13.42
C ALA A 274 -5.72 12.83 14.92
N LEU A 275 -6.21 11.68 15.42
CA LEU A 275 -5.98 11.25 16.82
C LEU A 275 -4.50 10.98 17.13
N MET A 276 -3.71 10.66 16.10
CA MET A 276 -2.27 10.45 16.17
C MET A 276 -1.49 11.72 15.84
N ASP A 277 -2.13 12.90 15.77
CA ASP A 277 -1.51 14.19 15.44
C ASP A 277 -0.67 14.17 14.15
N TYR A 278 -1.17 13.52 13.09
CA TYR A 278 -0.54 13.61 11.78
C TYR A 278 -0.64 15.04 11.23
N ASP A 279 0.47 15.55 10.71
CA ASP A 279 0.56 16.89 10.13
C ASP A 279 0.02 16.96 8.70
N ALA A 280 0.21 15.88 7.93
CA ALA A 280 -0.23 15.79 6.54
C ALA A 280 -0.37 14.33 6.06
N VAL A 281 -1.33 14.10 5.17
CA VAL A 281 -1.52 12.84 4.44
C VAL A 281 -1.46 13.17 2.95
N ASN A 282 -0.47 12.61 2.24
CA ASN A 282 -0.40 12.71 0.79
C ASN A 282 -1.37 11.73 0.12
N LEU A 283 -1.86 12.06 -1.07
CA LEU A 283 -2.66 11.12 -1.87
C LEU A 283 -1.77 10.23 -2.74
N GLY A 284 -2.08 8.94 -2.77
CA GLY A 284 -1.45 7.95 -3.63
C GLY A 284 -2.30 7.61 -4.86
N HIS A 285 -1.95 6.49 -5.50
CA HIS A 285 -2.64 5.97 -6.68
C HIS A 285 -4.07 5.58 -6.36
N ARG A 286 -4.33 4.94 -5.21
CA ARG A 286 -5.67 4.45 -4.88
C ARG A 286 -6.64 5.58 -4.58
N GLU A 287 -6.20 6.65 -3.90
CA GLU A 287 -7.03 7.84 -3.74
C GLU A 287 -7.26 8.56 -5.07
N ALA A 288 -6.26 8.61 -5.96
CA ALA A 288 -6.39 9.23 -7.28
C ALA A 288 -7.37 8.50 -8.24
N ARG A 289 -7.77 7.26 -7.91
CA ARG A 289 -8.82 6.53 -8.64
C ARG A 289 -10.24 6.94 -8.23
N LEU A 290 -10.40 7.67 -7.12
CA LEU A 290 -11.70 8.18 -6.69
C LEU A 290 -12.13 9.36 -7.58
N PRO A 291 -13.42 9.49 -7.94
CA PRO A 291 -13.91 10.66 -8.64
C PRO A 291 -13.63 11.96 -7.88
N LEU A 292 -13.40 13.06 -8.61
CA LEU A 292 -13.13 14.37 -8.02
C LEU A 292 -14.23 14.83 -7.05
N SER A 293 -15.50 14.46 -7.30
CA SER A 293 -16.61 14.75 -6.39
C SER A 293 -16.44 14.09 -5.01
N VAL A 294 -15.96 12.85 -4.98
CA VAL A 294 -15.67 12.11 -3.73
C VAL A 294 -14.48 12.73 -3.02
N LEU A 295 -13.40 13.04 -3.74
CA LEU A 295 -12.22 13.70 -3.16
C LEU A 295 -12.54 15.10 -2.60
N ARG A 296 -13.46 15.85 -3.23
CA ARG A 296 -14.00 17.13 -2.69
C ARG A 296 -14.68 16.95 -1.35
N ASN A 297 -15.50 15.91 -1.21
CA ASN A 297 -16.14 15.62 0.07
C ASN A 297 -15.12 15.19 1.14
N LEU A 298 -14.16 14.33 0.78
CA LEU A 298 -13.08 13.91 1.67
C LEU A 298 -12.23 15.11 2.12
N LYS A 299 -11.81 15.99 1.20
CA LYS A 299 -11.08 17.23 1.53
C LYS A 299 -11.87 18.10 2.51
N ALA A 300 -13.16 18.29 2.28
CA ALA A 300 -14.00 19.17 3.09
C ALA A 300 -14.29 18.62 4.50
N THR A 301 -14.23 17.30 4.69
CA THR A 301 -14.60 16.63 5.96
C THR A 301 -13.40 16.02 6.68
N SER A 302 -12.22 16.03 6.08
CA SER A 302 -11.01 15.44 6.67
C SER A 302 -10.57 16.22 7.91
N PRO A 303 -10.36 15.55 9.06
CA PRO A 303 -9.81 16.19 10.26
C PRO A 303 -8.27 16.36 10.20
N VAL A 304 -7.62 15.81 9.18
CA VAL A 304 -6.17 15.92 8.92
C VAL A 304 -5.93 16.55 7.55
N PRO A 305 -4.91 17.42 7.38
CA PRO A 305 -4.61 18.01 6.08
C PRO A 305 -4.28 16.97 5.01
N LEU A 306 -5.02 17.00 3.90
CA LEU A 306 -4.72 16.22 2.70
C LEU A 306 -3.93 17.08 1.72
N ILE A 307 -2.79 16.58 1.22
CA ILE A 307 -1.92 17.31 0.30
C ILE A 307 -1.67 16.52 -1.00
N SER A 308 -1.43 17.25 -2.09
CA SER A 308 -0.86 16.72 -3.34
C SER A 308 -0.60 17.89 -4.30
N ALA A 309 0.64 18.01 -4.79
CA ALA A 309 1.06 19.10 -5.66
C ALA A 309 0.77 18.86 -7.15
N ASN A 310 0.56 17.60 -7.55
CA ASN A 310 0.43 17.20 -8.95
C ASN A 310 -0.88 16.46 -9.28
N LEU A 311 -1.81 16.32 -8.33
CA LEU A 311 -3.18 15.91 -8.60
C LEU A 311 -4.05 17.14 -8.93
N LEU A 312 -4.52 17.21 -10.17
CA LEU A 312 -5.19 18.37 -10.72
C LEU A 312 -6.70 18.16 -10.89
N ASP A 313 -7.45 19.24 -10.72
CA ASP A 313 -8.81 19.34 -11.25
C ASP A 313 -8.71 19.50 -12.79
N LYS A 314 -9.27 18.54 -13.54
CA LYS A 314 -9.16 18.50 -15.01
C LYS A 314 -9.75 19.73 -15.70
N THR A 315 -10.77 20.35 -15.10
CA THR A 315 -11.43 21.52 -15.67
C THR A 315 -10.60 22.78 -15.48
N THR A 316 -9.99 22.95 -14.30
CA THR A 316 -9.21 24.16 -14.00
C THR A 316 -7.73 24.06 -14.37
N GLY A 317 -7.21 22.83 -14.51
CA GLY A 317 -5.78 22.57 -14.69
C GLY A 317 -4.92 22.89 -13.46
N LYS A 318 -5.54 23.17 -12.30
CA LYS A 318 -4.85 23.55 -11.07
C LYS A 318 -4.83 22.39 -10.06
N PRO A 319 -3.85 22.35 -9.14
CA PRO A 319 -3.87 21.40 -8.03
C PRO A 319 -5.19 21.47 -7.27
N PHE A 320 -5.82 20.32 -7.06
CA PHE A 320 -7.09 20.21 -6.34
C PHE A 320 -6.89 20.30 -4.82
N LEU A 321 -5.78 19.75 -4.33
CA LEU A 321 -5.34 19.83 -2.94
C LEU A 321 -4.28 20.92 -2.76
N ASP A 322 -4.01 21.25 -1.49
CA ASP A 322 -2.87 22.09 -1.19
C ASP A 322 -1.59 21.33 -1.57
N PRO A 323 -0.64 21.96 -2.27
CA PRO A 323 0.57 21.28 -2.73
C PRO A 323 1.53 20.91 -1.58
N TYR A 324 1.45 21.67 -0.48
CA TYR A 324 2.31 21.50 0.69
C TYR A 324 1.66 22.01 1.97
N ARG A 325 2.24 21.61 3.11
CA ARG A 325 1.89 22.08 4.46
C ARG A 325 3.15 22.63 5.15
N LEU A 326 3.03 23.76 5.86
CA LEU A 326 4.09 24.26 6.75
C LEU A 326 3.78 23.85 8.19
N VAL A 327 4.76 23.26 8.86
CA VAL A 327 4.71 22.72 10.22
C VAL A 327 5.81 23.38 11.05
N GLN A 328 5.54 23.67 12.32
CA GLN A 328 6.55 24.15 13.27
C GLN A 328 6.96 22.99 14.17
N HIS A 329 8.25 22.69 14.24
CA HIS A 329 8.77 21.60 15.07
C HIS A 329 10.13 21.97 15.66
N ASN A 330 10.26 21.97 16.99
CA ASN A 330 11.50 22.32 17.70
C ASN A 330 12.16 23.63 17.22
N GLY A 331 11.34 24.65 16.95
CA GLY A 331 11.81 25.94 16.43
C GLY A 331 12.14 25.97 14.94
N LEU A 332 12.06 24.84 14.25
CA LEU A 332 12.22 24.73 12.79
C LEU A 332 10.88 24.87 12.09
N LYS A 333 10.89 25.60 10.97
CA LYS A 333 9.78 25.59 10.01
C LYS A 333 10.03 24.53 8.95
N VAL A 334 9.20 23.50 8.95
CA VAL A 334 9.27 22.35 8.06
C VAL A 334 8.20 22.45 6.98
N ALA A 335 8.58 22.38 5.72
CA ALA A 335 7.64 22.24 4.61
C ALA A 335 7.47 20.76 4.25
N VAL A 336 6.23 20.29 4.19
CA VAL A 336 5.87 18.94 3.74
C VAL A 336 5.19 19.06 2.39
N VAL A 337 5.81 18.57 1.32
CA VAL A 337 5.32 18.63 -0.07
C VAL A 337 4.90 17.23 -0.51
N GLY A 338 3.74 17.09 -1.15
CA GLY A 338 3.24 15.78 -1.59
C GLY A 338 3.19 15.63 -3.11
N VAL A 339 3.63 14.50 -3.66
CA VAL A 339 3.45 14.14 -5.08
C VAL A 339 3.13 12.66 -5.25
N LEU A 340 2.47 12.31 -6.35
CA LEU A 340 2.27 10.92 -6.76
C LEU A 340 2.77 10.68 -8.18
N ASP A 341 3.24 9.48 -8.46
CA ASP A 341 3.75 9.12 -9.77
C ASP A 341 2.62 8.95 -10.82
N PRO A 342 2.58 9.68 -11.94
CA PRO A 342 1.57 9.44 -12.97
C PRO A 342 1.76 8.13 -13.76
N ARG A 343 2.90 7.44 -13.62
CA ARG A 343 3.24 6.22 -14.39
C ARG A 343 2.59 4.96 -13.80
N GLY A 344 2.68 3.86 -14.55
CA GLY A 344 2.23 2.54 -14.09
C GLY A 344 0.73 2.30 -14.21
N GLY A 345 0.09 2.81 -15.27
CA GLY A 345 -1.32 2.56 -15.59
C GLY A 345 -2.33 3.47 -14.88
N LEU A 346 -1.88 4.40 -14.03
CA LEU A 346 -2.77 5.30 -13.30
C LEU A 346 -3.68 6.12 -14.24
N GLY A 347 -3.18 6.55 -15.40
CA GLY A 347 -3.95 7.36 -16.35
C GLY A 347 -5.26 6.72 -16.82
N GLU A 348 -5.29 5.40 -17.01
CA GLU A 348 -6.50 4.67 -17.42
C GLU A 348 -7.48 4.43 -16.26
N GLN A 349 -6.96 4.47 -15.03
CA GLN A 349 -7.71 4.21 -13.80
C GLN A 349 -8.09 5.48 -13.06
N LEU A 350 -7.69 6.65 -13.58
CA LEU A 350 -7.83 7.92 -12.89
C LEU A 350 -9.32 8.25 -12.68
N GLY A 351 -9.63 8.74 -11.48
CA GLY A 351 -10.99 9.10 -11.13
C GLY A 351 -11.58 10.17 -12.05
N ALA A 352 -12.88 10.07 -12.32
CA ALA A 352 -13.57 11.02 -13.19
C ALA A 352 -13.37 12.48 -12.70
N GLY A 353 -13.01 13.37 -13.62
CA GLY A 353 -12.77 14.79 -13.35
C GLY A 353 -11.33 15.14 -12.91
N LEU A 354 -10.43 14.16 -12.79
CA LEU A 354 -9.04 14.40 -12.41
C LEU A 354 -8.09 14.42 -13.61
N ALA A 355 -6.94 15.05 -13.41
CA ALA A 355 -5.73 14.90 -14.23
C ALA A 355 -4.51 14.78 -13.28
N VAL A 356 -3.41 14.20 -13.74
CA VAL A 356 -2.16 14.12 -12.96
C VAL A 356 -1.02 14.72 -13.76
N GLU A 357 -0.36 15.72 -13.21
CA GLU A 357 0.84 16.34 -13.79
C GLU A 357 2.07 15.46 -13.51
N ARG A 358 3.10 15.61 -14.35
CA ARG A 358 4.43 15.08 -14.05
C ARG A 358 4.96 15.59 -12.71
N MET A 359 5.53 14.68 -11.91
CA MET A 359 6.10 15.03 -10.61
C MET A 359 7.17 16.12 -10.75
N GLU A 360 8.04 16.03 -11.76
CA GLU A 360 9.13 16.96 -11.96
C GLU A 360 8.62 18.37 -12.27
N SER A 361 7.55 18.50 -13.06
CA SER A 361 6.92 19.79 -13.39
C SER A 361 6.28 20.44 -12.16
N ALA A 362 5.59 19.65 -11.34
CA ALA A 362 5.00 20.15 -10.10
C ALA A 362 6.07 20.57 -9.08
N LEU A 363 7.15 19.77 -8.93
CA LEU A 363 8.24 20.06 -8.02
C LEU A 363 9.04 21.30 -8.45
N ALA A 364 9.34 21.46 -9.74
CA ALA A 364 9.99 22.66 -10.27
C ALA A 364 9.20 23.95 -9.97
N ARG A 365 7.87 23.86 -9.86
CA ARG A 365 7.00 24.97 -9.50
C ARG A 365 6.96 25.22 -7.98
N VAL A 366 6.85 24.17 -7.17
CA VAL A 366 6.56 24.29 -5.73
C VAL A 366 7.82 24.46 -4.88
N LEU A 367 8.92 23.77 -5.23
CA LEU A 367 10.13 23.74 -4.41
C LEU A 367 10.77 25.13 -4.20
N PRO A 368 10.87 26.02 -5.20
CA PRO A 368 11.40 27.37 -4.99
C PRO A 368 10.60 28.19 -3.96
N GLU A 369 9.27 28.07 -3.98
CA GLU A 369 8.38 28.77 -3.06
C GLU A 369 8.55 28.27 -1.62
N VAL A 370 8.48 26.96 -1.41
CA VAL A 370 8.59 26.38 -0.07
C VAL A 370 9.99 26.55 0.50
N ARG A 371 11.01 26.45 -0.36
CA ARG A 371 12.39 26.62 0.07
C ARG A 371 12.65 28.04 0.54
N ALA A 372 11.98 29.06 0.01
CA ALA A 372 12.10 30.42 0.52
C ALA A 372 11.51 30.57 1.94
N ARG A 373 10.49 29.76 2.27
CA ARG A 373 9.68 29.91 3.48
C ARG A 373 10.05 28.96 4.62
N ALA A 374 10.78 27.88 4.35
CA ALA A 374 11.09 26.82 5.33
C ALA A 374 12.60 26.65 5.56
N ASP A 375 12.92 26.05 6.71
CA ASP A 375 14.27 25.63 7.11
C ASP A 375 14.59 24.24 6.53
N VAL A 376 13.60 23.35 6.56
CA VAL A 376 13.66 21.97 6.07
C VAL A 376 12.51 21.67 5.12
N VAL A 377 12.78 20.96 4.03
CA VAL A 377 11.78 20.47 3.07
C VAL A 377 11.74 18.94 3.09
N ILE A 378 10.59 18.40 3.45
CA ILE A 378 10.24 16.98 3.37
C ILE A 378 9.36 16.77 2.14
N LEU A 379 9.81 15.92 1.22
CA LEU A 379 9.06 15.50 0.04
C LEU A 379 8.45 14.12 0.28
N LEU A 380 7.12 14.04 0.28
CA LEU A 380 6.36 12.79 0.25
C LEU A 380 6.13 12.42 -1.22
N ALA A 381 6.85 11.42 -1.72
CA ALA A 381 6.76 10.98 -3.11
C ALA A 381 6.23 9.55 -3.19
N PHE A 382 4.98 9.41 -3.62
CA PHE A 382 4.39 8.09 -3.86
C PHE A 382 4.88 7.50 -5.20
N THR A 383 6.11 6.97 -5.19
CA THR A 383 6.80 6.38 -6.34
C THR A 383 7.79 5.28 -5.92
N ASP A 384 8.38 4.60 -6.91
CA ASP A 384 9.34 3.51 -6.74
C ASP A 384 10.76 3.99 -6.37
N GLU A 385 11.61 3.07 -5.91
CA GLU A 385 12.96 3.34 -5.40
C GLU A 385 13.86 4.03 -6.45
N ASP A 386 13.84 3.56 -7.69
CA ASP A 386 14.65 4.13 -8.78
C ASP A 386 14.28 5.60 -9.03
N THR A 387 13.00 5.92 -8.94
CA THR A 387 12.48 7.26 -9.15
C THR A 387 12.73 8.16 -7.95
N LEU A 388 12.66 7.65 -6.71
CA LEU A 388 13.09 8.40 -5.53
C LEU A 388 14.55 8.84 -5.66
N ALA A 389 15.42 7.93 -6.11
CA ALA A 389 16.82 8.23 -6.36
C ALA A 389 17.01 9.27 -7.47
N ALA A 390 16.18 9.25 -8.52
CA ALA A 390 16.19 10.27 -9.57
C ALA A 390 15.75 11.64 -9.05
N LEU A 391 14.64 11.70 -8.31
CA LEU A 391 14.15 12.95 -7.70
C LEU A 391 15.19 13.57 -6.76
N ALA A 392 15.89 12.75 -5.98
CA ALA A 392 16.98 13.22 -5.10
C ALA A 392 18.18 13.80 -5.87
N ARG A 393 18.44 13.31 -7.09
CA ARG A 393 19.48 13.86 -7.97
C ARG A 393 19.07 15.18 -8.58
N ASP A 394 17.82 15.30 -9.00
CA ASP A 394 17.32 16.42 -9.79
C ASP A 394 16.84 17.60 -8.93
N PHE A 395 16.33 17.34 -7.72
CA PHE A 395 15.73 18.32 -6.83
C PHE A 395 16.46 18.43 -5.49
N TYR A 396 17.60 19.10 -5.51
CA TYR A 396 18.43 19.28 -4.32
C TYR A 396 17.73 20.10 -3.23
N GLU A 397 16.70 20.89 -3.53
CA GLU A 397 15.90 21.66 -2.57
C GLU A 397 15.18 20.80 -1.52
N ALA A 398 14.90 19.53 -1.81
CA ALA A 398 14.33 18.58 -0.87
C ALA A 398 15.42 18.01 0.06
N ASP A 399 15.29 18.23 1.37
CA ASP A 399 16.28 17.76 2.35
C ASP A 399 16.01 16.29 2.76
N ILE A 400 14.72 15.90 2.83
CA ILE A 400 14.27 14.52 3.10
C ILE A 400 13.27 14.12 2.02
N ILE A 401 13.41 12.92 1.46
CA ILE A 401 12.49 12.34 0.48
C ILE A 401 11.97 11.02 1.06
N LEU A 402 10.67 10.95 1.29
CA LEU A 402 9.96 9.79 1.82
C LEU A 402 9.17 9.10 0.72
N GLY A 403 9.44 7.81 0.54
CA GLY A 403 8.85 6.97 -0.51
C GLY A 403 7.88 5.91 0.01
N GLY A 404 7.13 5.32 -0.93
CA GLY A 404 5.97 4.48 -0.59
C GLY A 404 5.60 3.35 -1.54
N LYS A 405 5.81 3.51 -2.87
CA LYS A 405 5.47 2.50 -3.88
C LYS A 405 6.61 1.50 -4.05
N VAL A 406 6.99 0.87 -2.95
CA VAL A 406 8.10 -0.09 -2.86
C VAL A 406 7.57 -1.47 -2.51
N ARG A 407 8.33 -2.53 -2.79
CA ARG A 407 7.87 -3.91 -2.53
C ARG A 407 7.96 -4.31 -1.06
N GLN A 408 8.93 -3.76 -0.35
CA GLN A 408 9.22 -4.08 1.04
C GLN A 408 9.84 -2.87 1.74
N PRO A 409 9.64 -2.72 3.06
CA PRO A 409 10.35 -1.70 3.82
C PRO A 409 11.87 -1.98 3.78
N ALA A 410 12.67 -0.91 3.83
CA ALA A 410 14.13 -1.02 3.94
C ALA A 410 14.62 -0.28 5.19
N GLN A 411 15.51 -0.93 5.95
CA GLN A 411 16.18 -0.30 7.09
C GLN A 411 17.25 0.71 6.66
N LYS A 412 17.77 0.56 5.44
CA LYS A 412 18.84 1.40 4.91
C LYS A 412 18.31 2.80 4.59
N LEU A 413 18.85 3.80 5.29
CA LEU A 413 18.72 5.20 4.91
C LEU A 413 19.70 5.49 3.76
N GLU A 414 19.20 5.94 2.62
CA GLU A 414 20.04 6.32 1.51
C GLU A 414 20.33 7.82 1.51
N LYS A 415 21.47 8.20 0.95
CA LYS A 415 21.82 9.59 0.72
C LYS A 415 22.18 9.76 -0.74
N ALA A 416 21.44 10.65 -1.41
CA ALA A 416 21.72 11.06 -2.78
C ALA A 416 21.91 12.57 -2.78
N ASN A 417 23.09 13.02 -3.23
CA ASN A 417 23.55 14.40 -3.03
C ASN A 417 23.48 14.81 -1.54
N ARG A 418 22.61 15.76 -1.21
CA ARG A 418 22.35 16.20 0.18
C ARG A 418 21.05 15.66 0.77
N SER A 419 20.20 15.04 -0.06
CA SER A 419 18.88 14.56 0.35
C SER A 419 19.01 13.21 1.04
N LEU A 420 18.29 13.07 2.16
CA LEU A 420 18.08 11.79 2.82
C LEU A 420 16.89 11.10 2.16
N VAL A 421 17.07 9.92 1.61
CA VAL A 421 16.01 9.14 0.95
C VAL A 421 15.67 7.95 1.83
N TYR A 422 14.40 7.86 2.23
CA TYR A 422 13.91 6.78 3.06
C TYR A 422 12.51 6.36 2.65
N PHE A 423 12.12 5.12 2.92
CA PHE A 423 10.82 4.62 2.47
C PHE A 423 10.34 3.48 3.35
N THR A 424 9.02 3.36 3.41
CA THR A 424 8.34 2.24 4.05
C THR A 424 7.07 1.91 3.30
N THR A 425 6.48 0.75 3.60
CA THR A 425 5.22 0.27 3.03
C THR A 425 4.63 -0.75 4.00
N ASN A 426 3.74 -1.63 3.54
CA ASN A 426 3.29 -2.85 4.20
C ASN A 426 2.05 -2.67 5.08
N GLU A 427 0.99 -2.03 4.58
CA GLU A 427 -0.37 -2.18 5.13
C GLU A 427 -0.49 -1.83 6.62
N ALA A 428 0.08 -0.69 7.00
CA ALA A 428 0.19 -0.24 8.39
C ALA A 428 0.81 -1.28 9.33
N ARG A 429 1.81 -2.05 8.87
CA ARG A 429 2.64 -2.94 9.70
C ARG A 429 3.95 -2.34 10.12
N THR A 430 4.27 -1.17 9.60
CA THR A 430 5.54 -0.50 9.84
C THR A 430 5.34 0.97 10.19
N LEU A 431 6.25 1.50 10.99
CA LEU A 431 6.42 2.92 11.25
C LEU A 431 7.86 3.28 10.92
N GLY A 432 8.06 4.21 9.99
CA GLY A 432 9.37 4.78 9.72
C GLY A 432 9.71 5.90 10.70
N LEU A 433 10.91 5.86 11.26
CA LEU A 433 11.46 6.88 12.14
C LEU A 433 12.75 7.43 11.55
N LEU A 434 12.88 8.75 11.48
CA LEU A 434 14.10 9.42 11.10
C LEU A 434 14.35 10.60 12.05
N ARG A 435 15.41 10.50 12.85
CA ARG A 435 15.93 11.60 13.68
C ARG A 435 17.13 12.20 12.99
N ALA A 436 17.10 13.51 12.76
CA ALA A 436 18.20 14.25 12.16
C ALA A 436 18.49 15.53 12.94
N ARG A 437 19.77 15.91 12.98
CA ARG A 437 20.23 17.19 13.52
C ARG A 437 20.24 18.23 12.40
N PHE A 438 19.59 19.37 12.65
CA PHE A 438 19.63 20.53 11.78
C PHE A 438 20.81 21.43 12.14
N GLU A 439 21.69 21.65 11.16
CA GLU A 439 22.90 22.46 11.32
C GLU A 439 22.90 23.69 10.40
N GLY A 440 21.72 24.08 9.90
CA GLY A 440 21.53 25.15 8.93
C GLY A 440 20.85 24.66 7.65
N ARG A 441 20.36 25.62 6.86
CA ARG A 441 19.57 25.34 5.65
C ARG A 441 20.31 24.39 4.70
N GLY A 442 19.73 23.23 4.41
CA GLY A 442 20.36 22.26 3.50
C GLY A 442 21.40 21.36 4.14
N ARG A 443 21.55 21.41 5.46
CA ARG A 443 22.51 20.61 6.22
C ARG A 443 21.79 19.86 7.34
N LEU A 444 21.39 18.63 7.01
CA LEU A 444 20.84 17.65 7.95
C LEU A 444 21.84 16.51 8.15
N THR A 445 22.13 16.19 9.41
CA THR A 445 22.95 15.04 9.79
C THR A 445 22.04 13.99 10.42
N PRO A 446 21.85 12.80 9.82
CA PRO A 446 21.04 11.75 10.44
C PRO A 446 21.70 11.29 11.74
N LEU A 447 20.91 11.22 12.81
CA LEU A 447 21.34 10.73 14.12
C LEU A 447 20.92 9.28 14.32
N GLU A 448 19.70 8.96 13.92
CA GLU A 448 19.08 7.65 14.10
C GLU A 448 17.97 7.47 13.06
N ASN A 449 17.79 6.25 12.56
CA ASN A 449 16.65 5.86 11.75
C ASN A 449 16.28 4.40 12.04
N ASP A 450 14.98 4.09 11.95
CA ASP A 450 14.49 2.71 12.10
C ASP A 450 13.16 2.54 11.34
N ILE A 451 12.93 1.33 10.83
CA ILE A 451 11.59 0.86 10.44
C ILE A 451 11.07 -0.09 11.52
N LEU A 452 10.22 0.44 12.41
CA LEU A 452 9.60 -0.34 13.48
C LEU A 452 8.48 -1.22 12.94
N PHE A 453 8.58 -2.52 13.17
CA PHE A 453 7.49 -3.46 12.89
C PHE A 453 6.46 -3.47 14.02
N LEU A 454 5.20 -3.31 13.66
CA LEU A 454 4.07 -3.32 14.58
C LEU A 454 3.66 -4.77 14.90
N LYS A 455 4.44 -5.44 15.74
CA LYS A 455 4.26 -6.85 16.11
C LYS A 455 2.94 -7.11 16.84
N ASP A 456 2.50 -8.36 16.80
CA ASP A 456 1.29 -8.83 17.48
C ASP A 456 1.34 -8.70 19.02
N THR A 457 2.55 -8.64 19.59
CA THR A 457 2.79 -8.39 21.02
C THR A 457 2.47 -6.98 21.48
N ILE A 458 2.32 -6.03 20.55
CA ILE A 458 1.97 -4.64 20.88
C ILE A 458 0.46 -4.58 21.15
N PRO A 459 0.03 -4.03 22.31
CA PRO A 459 -1.38 -3.85 22.62
C PRO A 459 -2.10 -2.99 21.58
N GLU A 460 -3.35 -3.33 21.28
CA GLU A 460 -4.20 -2.54 20.39
C GLU A 460 -4.88 -1.38 21.13
N ASP A 461 -4.82 -0.18 20.57
CA ASP A 461 -5.46 1.00 21.15
C ASP A 461 -7.00 0.97 21.06
N ALA A 462 -7.66 1.25 22.18
CA ALA A 462 -9.11 1.18 22.30
C ALA A 462 -9.87 2.27 21.50
N GLN A 463 -9.28 3.44 21.27
CA GLN A 463 -9.92 4.51 20.50
C GLN A 463 -9.95 4.15 19.02
N ILE A 464 -8.87 3.58 18.50
CA ILE A 464 -8.84 3.11 17.10
C ILE A 464 -9.74 1.89 16.92
N ILE A 465 -9.83 0.98 17.90
CA ILE A 465 -10.84 -0.11 17.90
C ILE A 465 -12.26 0.48 17.80
N ALA A 466 -12.55 1.58 18.50
CA ALA A 466 -13.85 2.22 18.42
C ALA A 466 -14.15 2.78 17.02
N LEU A 467 -13.15 3.33 16.32
CA LEU A 467 -13.28 3.76 14.93
C LEU A 467 -13.59 2.58 13.98
N ALA A 468 -12.92 1.44 14.16
CA ALA A 468 -13.20 0.23 13.38
C ALA A 468 -14.63 -0.30 13.64
N LYS A 469 -15.09 -0.26 14.90
CA LYS A 469 -16.49 -0.61 15.24
C LYS A 469 -17.49 0.34 14.61
N ALA A 470 -17.22 1.65 14.62
CA ALA A 470 -18.08 2.66 13.99
C ALA A 470 -18.18 2.45 12.48
N TYR A 471 -17.06 2.17 11.81
CA TYR A 471 -17.05 1.79 10.39
C TYR A 471 -17.93 0.56 10.13
N ARG A 472 -17.74 -0.54 10.88
CA ARG A 472 -18.53 -1.77 10.69
C ARG A 472 -20.03 -1.55 10.91
N GLN A 473 -20.40 -0.69 11.87
CA GLN A 473 -21.80 -0.31 12.11
C GLN A 473 -22.37 0.50 10.94
N GLU A 474 -21.63 1.50 10.44
CA GLU A 474 -22.01 2.28 9.25
C GLU A 474 -22.19 1.37 8.03
N ALA A 475 -21.21 0.50 7.76
CA ALA A 475 -21.27 -0.45 6.65
C ALA A 475 -22.50 -1.38 6.76
N ARG A 476 -22.81 -1.89 7.96
CA ARG A 476 -24.01 -2.74 8.18
C ARG A 476 -25.32 -2.03 7.83
N GLN A 477 -25.41 -0.73 8.11
CA GLN A 477 -26.63 0.05 7.90
C GLN A 477 -26.74 0.64 6.49
N ALA A 478 -25.60 0.89 5.85
CA ALA A 478 -25.56 1.45 4.51
C ALA A 478 -26.04 0.45 3.46
N ARG A 479 -26.78 0.96 2.46
CA ARG A 479 -26.99 0.25 1.19
C ARG A 479 -25.75 0.45 0.34
N LEU A 480 -24.92 -0.59 0.23
CA LEU A 480 -23.67 -0.49 -0.49
C LEU A 480 -23.88 -0.81 -1.98
N ASP A 481 -23.08 -0.21 -2.84
CA ASP A 481 -23.08 -0.49 -4.27
C ASP A 481 -22.80 -1.97 -4.56
N VAL A 482 -21.97 -2.63 -3.75
CA VAL A 482 -21.68 -4.07 -3.87
C VAL A 482 -22.93 -4.95 -3.64
N ASP A 483 -23.99 -4.41 -3.03
CA ASP A 483 -25.27 -5.12 -2.87
C ASP A 483 -26.24 -4.89 -4.05
N SER A 484 -25.91 -4.00 -4.99
CA SER A 484 -26.77 -3.65 -6.13
C SER A 484 -27.00 -4.88 -7.04
N PRO A 485 -28.27 -5.26 -7.29
CA PRO A 485 -28.60 -6.33 -8.23
C PRO A 485 -28.06 -6.11 -9.65
N GLU A 486 -27.88 -4.85 -10.06
CA GLU A 486 -27.34 -4.46 -11.36
C GLU A 486 -25.88 -4.88 -11.49
N ARG A 487 -25.05 -4.62 -10.47
CA ARG A 487 -23.64 -5.04 -10.44
C ARG A 487 -23.46 -6.55 -10.35
N LEU A 488 -24.35 -7.25 -9.65
CA LEU A 488 -24.29 -8.72 -9.52
C LEU A 488 -24.53 -9.45 -10.86
N GLN A 489 -25.01 -8.76 -11.90
CA GLN A 489 -25.24 -9.30 -13.24
C GLN A 489 -24.13 -8.98 -14.25
N GLU A 490 -23.15 -8.14 -13.91
CA GLU A 490 -22.12 -7.64 -14.85
C GLU A 490 -21.16 -8.73 -15.37
N ASN A 491 -21.05 -9.87 -14.67
CA ASN A 491 -20.24 -11.03 -15.09
C ASN A 491 -21.02 -12.05 -15.94
N LEU A 492 -22.26 -11.74 -16.33
CA LEU A 492 -22.99 -12.51 -17.33
C LEU A 492 -22.69 -11.88 -18.68
N VAL A 493 -21.98 -12.59 -19.56
CA VAL A 493 -21.90 -12.22 -20.98
C VAL A 493 -23.32 -11.89 -21.44
N PRO A 494 -23.60 -10.70 -22.03
CA PRO A 494 -24.95 -10.33 -22.41
C PRO A 494 -25.64 -11.43 -23.21
N GLY A 495 -26.75 -11.97 -22.69
CA GLY A 495 -27.48 -13.10 -23.28
C GLY A 495 -27.13 -14.49 -22.73
N VAL A 496 -26.09 -14.63 -21.91
CA VAL A 496 -25.69 -15.89 -21.25
C VAL A 496 -26.13 -15.87 -19.79
N LYS A 497 -27.20 -16.59 -19.46
CA LYS A 497 -27.60 -16.80 -18.06
C LYS A 497 -26.67 -17.83 -17.42
N SER A 498 -26.23 -17.61 -16.17
CA SER A 498 -25.57 -18.70 -15.43
C SER A 498 -26.59 -19.83 -15.27
N VAL A 499 -26.24 -21.01 -15.78
CA VAL A 499 -27.11 -22.18 -15.71
C VAL A 499 -27.09 -22.86 -14.35
N SER A 500 -26.13 -22.52 -13.49
CA SER A 500 -26.05 -23.01 -12.11
C SER A 500 -26.10 -21.87 -11.10
N ALA A 501 -26.78 -22.13 -9.98
CA ALA A 501 -26.93 -21.29 -8.80
C ALA A 501 -26.37 -21.98 -7.55
N TYR A 502 -25.96 -21.18 -6.56
CA TYR A 502 -25.59 -21.66 -5.23
C TYR A 502 -26.83 -22.15 -4.49
N VAL A 503 -26.76 -23.35 -3.91
CA VAL A 503 -27.88 -23.99 -3.19
C VAL A 503 -27.69 -24.05 -1.67
N GLY A 504 -26.48 -23.77 -1.18
CA GLY A 504 -26.11 -23.86 0.23
C GLY A 504 -25.63 -25.25 0.64
N SER A 505 -24.79 -25.28 1.68
CA SER A 505 -24.18 -26.52 2.19
C SER A 505 -25.23 -27.53 2.64
N GLU A 506 -26.37 -27.08 3.17
CA GLU A 506 -27.47 -27.91 3.67
C GLU A 506 -27.99 -28.87 2.59
N ALA A 507 -28.04 -28.42 1.33
CA ALA A 507 -28.49 -29.24 0.21
C ALA A 507 -27.52 -30.41 -0.11
N CYS A 508 -26.28 -30.33 0.35
CA CYS A 508 -25.26 -31.36 0.14
C CYS A 508 -25.25 -32.43 1.25
N LEU A 509 -25.63 -32.07 2.49
CA LEU A 509 -25.38 -32.90 3.67
C LEU A 509 -26.15 -34.23 3.68
N GLU A 510 -27.33 -34.29 3.06
CA GLU A 510 -28.16 -35.50 3.03
C GLU A 510 -27.53 -36.63 2.18
N CYS A 511 -26.94 -36.27 1.05
CA CYS A 511 -26.28 -37.23 0.15
C CYS A 511 -24.80 -37.42 0.47
N HIS A 512 -24.18 -36.45 1.15
CA HIS A 512 -22.75 -36.45 1.47
C HIS A 512 -22.44 -36.46 2.98
N PRO A 513 -22.90 -37.48 3.73
CA PRO A 513 -22.73 -37.49 5.19
C PRO A 513 -21.27 -37.59 5.63
N THR A 514 -20.41 -38.29 4.89
CA THR A 514 -18.99 -38.43 5.25
C THR A 514 -18.25 -37.11 5.04
N SER A 515 -18.47 -36.47 3.90
CA SER A 515 -17.88 -35.18 3.55
C SER A 515 -18.41 -34.07 4.47
N ALA A 516 -19.70 -34.12 4.81
CA ALA A 516 -20.33 -33.23 5.78
C ALA A 516 -19.64 -33.31 7.15
N ALA A 517 -19.37 -34.53 7.64
CA ALA A 517 -18.70 -34.73 8.92
C ALA A 517 -17.26 -34.17 8.92
N THR A 518 -16.53 -34.28 7.81
CA THR A 518 -15.21 -33.66 7.66
C THR A 518 -15.31 -32.13 7.68
N TRP A 519 -16.22 -31.55 6.89
CA TRP A 519 -16.42 -30.11 6.81
C TRP A 519 -16.84 -29.51 8.16
N GLN A 520 -17.81 -30.12 8.85
CA GLN A 520 -18.31 -29.67 10.16
C GLN A 520 -17.25 -29.66 11.26
N LYS A 521 -16.19 -30.45 11.13
CA LYS A 521 -15.06 -30.45 12.09
C LYS A 521 -14.01 -29.39 11.76
N SER A 522 -14.10 -28.76 10.59
CA SER A 522 -13.15 -27.76 10.14
C SER A 522 -13.59 -26.35 10.54
N ALA A 523 -12.62 -25.43 10.64
CA ALA A 523 -12.88 -24.01 10.90
C ALA A 523 -13.78 -23.36 9.83
N HIS A 524 -13.79 -23.91 8.61
CA HIS A 524 -14.61 -23.43 7.50
C HIS A 524 -16.10 -23.43 7.83
N SER A 525 -16.61 -24.45 8.54
CA SER A 525 -18.02 -24.56 8.94
C SER A 525 -18.45 -23.59 10.06
N HIS A 526 -17.51 -22.79 10.57
CA HIS A 526 -17.75 -21.80 11.61
C HIS A 526 -17.25 -20.41 11.20
N ALA A 527 -16.85 -20.23 9.94
CA ALA A 527 -16.18 -19.02 9.49
C ALA A 527 -17.05 -17.78 9.69
N PHE A 528 -18.35 -17.81 9.39
CA PHE A 528 -19.20 -16.63 9.54
C PHE A 528 -19.42 -16.24 11.00
N ARG A 529 -19.47 -17.23 11.90
CA ARG A 529 -19.59 -17.00 13.35
C ARG A 529 -18.45 -16.13 13.88
N THR A 530 -17.22 -16.29 13.37
CA THR A 530 -16.07 -15.49 13.81
C THR A 530 -16.27 -14.01 13.50
N LEU A 531 -16.92 -13.68 12.38
CA LEU A 531 -17.26 -12.29 12.02
C LEU A 531 -18.31 -11.70 12.95
N VAL A 532 -19.36 -12.47 13.26
CA VAL A 532 -20.42 -12.04 14.20
C VAL A 532 -19.83 -11.68 15.56
N ASN A 533 -18.89 -12.50 16.06
CA ASN A 533 -18.27 -12.29 17.36
C ASN A 533 -17.50 -10.96 17.47
N VAL A 534 -17.00 -10.43 16.35
CA VAL A 534 -16.28 -9.14 16.28
C VAL A 534 -17.07 -8.03 15.58
N GLY A 535 -18.33 -8.30 15.25
CA GLY A 535 -19.25 -7.38 14.57
C GLY A 535 -18.86 -7.04 13.12
N ALA A 536 -18.12 -7.90 12.43
CA ALA A 536 -17.66 -7.73 11.04
C ALA A 536 -18.51 -8.49 9.99
N ASP A 537 -19.62 -9.09 10.40
CA ASP A 537 -20.54 -9.92 9.59
C ASP A 537 -21.26 -9.18 8.45
N ALA A 538 -21.07 -7.85 8.35
CA ALA A 538 -21.60 -7.02 7.27
C ALA A 538 -20.52 -6.23 6.52
N ASP A 539 -19.24 -6.42 6.88
CA ASP A 539 -18.09 -5.79 6.22
C ASP A 539 -17.77 -6.57 4.93
N PRO A 540 -17.90 -5.94 3.74
CA PRO A 540 -17.60 -6.58 2.46
C PRO A 540 -16.21 -7.24 2.38
N LYS A 541 -15.19 -6.66 3.04
CA LYS A 541 -13.83 -7.19 3.06
C LYS A 541 -13.71 -8.51 3.80
N CYS A 542 -14.61 -8.75 4.76
CA CYS A 542 -14.61 -9.95 5.58
C CYS A 542 -15.52 -11.03 5.00
N ILE A 543 -16.73 -10.64 4.55
CA ILE A 543 -17.72 -11.60 4.06
C ILE A 543 -17.33 -12.24 2.73
N GLU A 544 -16.49 -11.61 1.91
CA GLU A 544 -15.98 -12.19 0.65
C GLU A 544 -15.34 -13.57 0.86
N CYS A 545 -14.58 -13.75 1.95
CA CYS A 545 -13.93 -15.01 2.30
C CYS A 545 -14.72 -15.88 3.29
N HIS A 546 -15.74 -15.34 3.97
CA HIS A 546 -16.47 -16.02 5.06
C HIS A 546 -17.90 -16.44 4.66
N THR A 547 -18.23 -16.31 3.38
CA THR A 547 -19.53 -16.66 2.81
C THR A 547 -19.36 -17.32 1.44
N VAL A 548 -20.46 -17.85 0.90
CA VAL A 548 -20.45 -18.55 -0.39
C VAL A 548 -20.87 -17.60 -1.51
N GLY A 549 -19.94 -17.29 -2.41
CA GLY A 549 -20.24 -16.62 -3.68
C GLY A 549 -20.67 -15.15 -3.55
N PHE A 550 -20.26 -14.44 -2.50
CA PHE A 550 -20.48 -12.99 -2.38
C PHE A 550 -20.04 -12.26 -3.65
N GLY A 551 -20.80 -11.25 -4.08
CA GLY A 551 -20.55 -10.53 -5.33
C GLY A 551 -21.02 -11.25 -6.61
N THR A 552 -21.65 -12.42 -6.50
CA THR A 552 -22.24 -13.14 -7.65
C THR A 552 -23.77 -13.09 -7.64
N ALA A 553 -24.40 -13.23 -8.82
CA ALA A 553 -25.86 -13.17 -8.98
C ALA A 553 -26.66 -14.06 -8.03
N THR A 554 -26.15 -15.26 -7.73
CA THR A 554 -26.84 -16.29 -6.94
C THR A 554 -26.19 -16.58 -5.59
N GLY A 555 -25.08 -15.93 -5.27
CA GLY A 555 -24.35 -16.16 -4.02
C GLY A 555 -24.88 -15.35 -2.84
N TYR A 556 -24.07 -15.30 -1.78
CA TYR A 556 -24.39 -14.62 -0.53
C TYR A 556 -24.72 -13.14 -0.77
N ARG A 557 -25.72 -12.66 -0.01
CA ARG A 557 -26.11 -11.25 0.05
C ARG A 557 -26.14 -10.85 1.51
N ARG A 558 -25.67 -9.65 1.85
CA ARG A 558 -25.60 -9.17 3.24
C ARG A 558 -26.95 -9.22 3.96
N MET A 559 -28.04 -9.00 3.23
CA MET A 559 -29.41 -9.12 3.77
C MET A 559 -29.78 -10.52 4.26
N PHE A 560 -29.06 -11.57 3.86
CA PHE A 560 -29.29 -12.93 4.33
C PHE A 560 -28.82 -13.11 5.79
N GLY A 561 -27.90 -12.27 6.27
CA GLY A 561 -27.31 -12.41 7.59
C GLY A 561 -26.78 -13.84 7.80
N SER A 562 -27.02 -14.41 8.98
CA SER A 562 -26.55 -15.76 9.31
C SER A 562 -27.41 -16.92 8.76
N VAL A 563 -28.37 -16.65 7.85
CA VAL A 563 -29.44 -17.62 7.53
C VAL A 563 -29.06 -18.57 6.39
N LYS A 564 -28.38 -18.10 5.35
CA LYS A 564 -28.04 -18.93 4.19
C LYS A 564 -26.78 -18.45 3.48
N LEU A 565 -26.10 -19.39 2.82
CA LEU A 565 -24.85 -19.14 2.07
C LEU A 565 -23.74 -18.53 2.94
N VAL A 566 -23.79 -18.83 4.23
CA VAL A 566 -22.76 -18.44 5.19
C VAL A 566 -21.72 -19.53 5.33
N ASP A 567 -20.65 -19.18 6.04
CA ASP A 567 -19.48 -20.01 6.26
C ASP A 567 -18.71 -20.26 4.96
N VAL A 568 -17.54 -20.89 5.09
CA VAL A 568 -16.84 -21.44 3.92
C VAL A 568 -17.50 -22.78 3.62
N GLY A 569 -18.63 -22.73 2.90
CA GLY A 569 -19.48 -23.88 2.61
C GLY A 569 -18.93 -24.82 1.52
N CYS A 570 -19.65 -25.92 1.24
CA CYS A 570 -19.25 -26.91 0.22
C CYS A 570 -18.99 -26.25 -1.15
N GLU A 571 -19.84 -25.28 -1.51
CA GLU A 571 -19.79 -24.60 -2.79
C GLU A 571 -18.69 -23.52 -2.88
N SER A 572 -17.99 -23.19 -1.78
CA SER A 572 -16.80 -22.32 -1.83
C SER A 572 -15.65 -23.00 -2.59
N CYS A 573 -15.52 -24.32 -2.47
CA CYS A 573 -14.54 -25.11 -3.22
C CYS A 573 -15.15 -25.70 -4.51
N HIS A 574 -16.32 -26.33 -4.41
CA HIS A 574 -16.91 -27.07 -5.52
C HIS A 574 -17.64 -26.18 -6.55
N GLY A 575 -17.98 -24.94 -6.18
CA GLY A 575 -18.79 -24.05 -6.98
C GLY A 575 -20.29 -24.35 -6.92
N PRO A 576 -21.12 -23.64 -7.71
CA PRO A 576 -22.58 -23.71 -7.64
C PRO A 576 -23.13 -25.11 -7.99
N GLY A 577 -23.88 -25.72 -7.08
CA GLY A 577 -24.34 -27.11 -7.12
C GLY A 577 -25.76 -27.35 -7.63
N SER A 578 -26.53 -26.31 -8.00
CA SER A 578 -27.95 -26.48 -8.39
C SER A 578 -28.21 -27.51 -9.50
N LEU A 579 -27.35 -27.60 -10.52
CA LEU A 579 -27.47 -28.58 -11.59
C LEU A 579 -27.19 -30.00 -11.10
N HIS A 580 -26.19 -30.16 -10.22
CA HIS A 580 -25.90 -31.44 -9.59
C HIS A 580 -27.10 -31.95 -8.77
N VAL A 581 -27.69 -31.10 -7.94
CA VAL A 581 -28.86 -31.43 -7.13
C VAL A 581 -30.05 -31.80 -8.01
N ARG A 582 -30.32 -31.04 -9.09
CA ARG A 582 -31.40 -31.37 -10.05
C ARG A 582 -31.21 -32.73 -10.69
N GLN A 583 -30.01 -33.01 -11.19
CA GLN A 583 -29.68 -34.29 -11.79
C GLN A 583 -29.94 -35.45 -10.81
N HIS A 584 -29.54 -35.32 -9.55
CA HIS A 584 -29.74 -36.36 -8.53
C HIS A 584 -31.19 -36.47 -8.04
N LYS A 585 -31.98 -35.41 -8.18
CA LYS A 585 -33.44 -35.43 -7.98
C LYS A 585 -34.21 -36.04 -9.17
N GLY A 586 -33.52 -36.59 -10.17
CA GLY A 586 -34.12 -37.33 -11.28
C GLY A 586 -34.29 -36.54 -12.57
N ASP A 587 -33.76 -35.32 -12.66
CA ASP A 587 -33.78 -34.54 -13.89
C ASP A 587 -32.79 -35.09 -14.92
N LYS A 588 -33.30 -35.90 -15.85
CA LYS A 588 -32.51 -36.56 -16.91
C LYS A 588 -32.00 -35.58 -17.98
N THR A 589 -32.46 -34.34 -17.98
CA THR A 589 -32.00 -33.32 -18.94
C THR A 589 -30.66 -32.69 -18.54
N VAL A 590 -30.21 -32.94 -17.30
CA VAL A 590 -28.99 -32.37 -16.76
C VAL A 590 -27.90 -33.43 -16.64
N ALA A 591 -26.76 -33.20 -17.30
CA ALA A 591 -25.55 -33.96 -17.10
C ALA A 591 -24.48 -33.04 -16.50
N PHE A 592 -24.28 -33.13 -15.19
CA PHE A 592 -23.37 -32.28 -14.44
C PHE A 592 -22.29 -33.11 -13.75
N LYS A 593 -21.05 -32.61 -13.82
CA LYS A 593 -19.90 -33.18 -13.10
C LYS A 593 -19.06 -32.05 -12.54
N PHE A 594 -18.80 -32.08 -11.24
CA PHE A 594 -17.86 -31.16 -10.63
C PHE A 594 -16.46 -31.40 -11.18
N ARG A 595 -15.71 -30.31 -11.36
CA ARG A 595 -14.28 -30.38 -11.68
C ARG A 595 -13.47 -30.83 -10.46
N PRO A 596 -12.28 -31.40 -10.65
CA PRO A 596 -11.34 -31.60 -9.55
C PRO A 596 -10.92 -30.26 -8.91
N LEU A 597 -10.65 -30.32 -7.61
CA LEU A 597 -10.12 -29.20 -6.83
C LEU A 597 -8.59 -29.11 -6.96
N GLY A 598 -8.04 -27.91 -6.78
CA GLY A 598 -6.60 -27.69 -6.69
C GLY A 598 -6.26 -26.48 -5.82
N ALA A 599 -4.97 -26.19 -5.67
CA ALA A 599 -4.46 -25.12 -4.82
C ALA A 599 -5.12 -23.75 -5.07
N GLY A 600 -5.43 -23.44 -6.34
CA GLY A 600 -6.11 -22.21 -6.73
C GLY A 600 -7.51 -22.03 -6.10
N ASP A 601 -8.16 -23.10 -5.64
CA ASP A 601 -9.45 -23.01 -4.94
C ASP A 601 -9.30 -22.49 -3.52
N CYS A 602 -8.23 -22.88 -2.84
CA CYS A 602 -7.91 -22.39 -1.50
C CYS A 602 -7.33 -20.97 -1.57
N GLN A 603 -6.53 -20.66 -2.60
CA GLN A 603 -5.85 -19.38 -2.75
C GLN A 603 -6.78 -18.21 -3.08
N LYS A 604 -8.08 -18.44 -3.28
CA LYS A 604 -9.10 -17.38 -3.31
C LYS A 604 -9.25 -16.68 -1.96
N CYS A 605 -8.92 -17.37 -0.87
CA CYS A 605 -8.99 -16.84 0.50
C CYS A 605 -7.64 -16.98 1.22
N HIS A 606 -6.83 -17.98 0.87
CA HIS A 606 -5.51 -18.22 1.47
C HIS A 606 -4.39 -17.62 0.64
N TYR A 607 -4.26 -16.30 0.72
CA TYR A 607 -3.20 -15.57 0.05
C TYR A 607 -2.76 -14.37 0.88
N GLY A 608 -1.51 -13.94 0.68
CA GLY A 608 -0.94 -12.77 1.34
C GLY A 608 -1.14 -12.82 2.85
N GLU A 609 -2.00 -11.95 3.34
CA GLU A 609 -2.29 -11.73 4.77
C GLU A 609 -3.57 -12.36 5.29
N PHE A 610 -4.40 -12.88 4.39
CA PHE A 610 -5.65 -13.56 4.73
C PHE A 610 -5.37 -14.99 5.22
N SER A 611 -4.12 -15.41 5.19
CA SER A 611 -3.64 -16.68 5.71
C SER A 611 -2.16 -16.61 6.10
N ARG A 612 -1.70 -17.58 6.89
CA ARG A 612 -0.28 -17.94 6.92
C ARG A 612 0.17 -18.35 5.52
N PRO A 613 1.47 -18.29 5.18
CA PRO A 613 1.97 -18.73 3.88
C PRO A 613 1.33 -20.06 3.47
N PHE A 614 0.58 -20.02 2.36
CA PHE A 614 -0.24 -21.14 1.94
C PHE A 614 0.63 -22.25 1.36
N ASP A 615 0.47 -23.46 1.89
CA ASP A 615 1.10 -24.67 1.39
C ASP A 615 0.02 -25.75 1.23
N TRP A 616 -0.14 -26.24 0.01
CA TRP A 616 -1.23 -27.17 -0.31
C TRP A 616 -1.14 -28.45 0.52
N ASP A 617 0.06 -29.03 0.64
CA ASP A 617 0.26 -30.31 1.30
C ASP A 617 0.06 -30.22 2.82
N GLN A 618 0.22 -29.02 3.40
CA GLN A 618 -0.09 -28.76 4.80
C GLN A 618 -1.57 -28.43 5.06
N PHE A 619 -2.22 -27.69 4.16
CA PHE A 619 -3.59 -27.20 4.37
C PHE A 619 -4.65 -28.22 3.94
N TRP A 620 -4.44 -28.91 2.82
CA TRP A 620 -5.41 -29.84 2.23
C TRP A 620 -5.83 -30.99 3.17
N PRO A 621 -4.92 -31.65 3.93
CA PRO A 621 -5.29 -32.79 4.77
C PRO A 621 -6.37 -32.48 5.81
N ALA A 622 -6.50 -31.24 6.27
CA ALA A 622 -7.50 -30.84 7.27
C ALA A 622 -8.94 -30.87 6.75
N VAL A 623 -9.12 -30.80 5.43
CA VAL A 623 -10.44 -30.73 4.76
C VAL A 623 -10.62 -31.81 3.69
N ALA A 624 -9.60 -32.63 3.45
CA ALA A 624 -9.64 -33.68 2.45
C ALA A 624 -10.75 -34.70 2.73
N HIS A 625 -11.54 -35.00 1.72
CA HIS A 625 -12.59 -36.00 1.76
C HIS A 625 -12.71 -36.73 0.42
N GLY A 626 -13.15 -37.98 0.47
CA GLY A 626 -13.26 -38.87 -0.68
C GLY A 626 -14.68 -38.95 -1.24
N LYS A 627 -14.89 -39.91 -2.15
CA LYS A 627 -16.25 -40.26 -2.58
C LYS A 627 -17.05 -40.82 -1.41
N GLU A 628 -18.33 -40.49 -1.37
CA GLU A 628 -19.24 -41.10 -0.41
C GLU A 628 -19.32 -42.62 -0.65
N PRO A 629 -19.42 -43.41 0.43
CA PRO A 629 -19.71 -44.82 0.30
C PRO A 629 -21.08 -45.01 -0.38
N PRO A 630 -21.26 -46.09 -1.15
CA PRO A 630 -22.56 -46.37 -1.76
C PRO A 630 -23.64 -46.46 -0.68
N LYS A 631 -24.79 -45.82 -0.91
CA LYS A 631 -25.93 -45.89 0.02
C LYS A 631 -26.28 -47.37 0.23
N PRO A 632 -26.48 -47.82 1.49
CA PRO A 632 -26.96 -49.17 1.74
C PRO A 632 -28.30 -49.35 1.03
N LYS A 633 -28.46 -50.49 0.32
CA LYS A 633 -29.74 -50.81 -0.32
C LYS A 633 -30.82 -50.84 0.77
N PRO A 634 -32.02 -50.29 0.54
CA PRO A 634 -33.11 -50.43 1.49
C PRO A 634 -33.31 -51.91 1.77
N VAL A 635 -33.30 -52.28 3.06
CA VAL A 635 -33.69 -53.62 3.49
C VAL A 635 -35.18 -53.71 3.19
N LEU A 636 -35.51 -54.49 2.16
CA LEU A 636 -36.88 -54.73 1.70
C LEU A 636 -37.68 -55.48 2.76
#